data_AF-A0A7V2HDQ1-F1
#
_entry.id   AF-A0A7V2HDQ1-F1
#
_cell.length_a   1.000
_cell.length_b   1.000
_cell.length_c   1.000
_cell.angle_alpha   90.00
_cell.angle_beta   90.00
_cell.angle_gamma   90.00
#
_symmetry.space_group_name_H-M   'P 1'
#
loop_
_entity.id
_entity.type
_entity.pdbx_description
1 polymer ?
#
loop_
_entity_poly.entity_id
_entity_poly.type
_entity_poly.pdbx_seq_one_letter_code
_entity_poly.pdbx_strand_id
1 'polypeptide(L)'
;MRMLRRSLLGGLAAAGSTRAASLRVSTRQVTFGPRHHLFGYIGHVGNIPWNGNGRYALAFETAFQERMPHPGEPATIVLLDVRDQYKPRAVDQTRAWNLQQGTMFYWDPLAPDTRFFFNDRDPSTHEVFIVLYDIAAGRRVREFRHPATPFGNSGVAQKGGWFLGINYGRLARLRPVTGYPGAKDWTLHGELQPDNDGIFRVDTATGAARLLVSFRQIASLIPESAAKLRAHGLFINHTLSNRDGDRVYFYARADFAAPGDERVNVPFVMKPDGTGLTRQKVFIGGHPEWESGHRMIGLAGGRQVLYDTDSQQVVGTMGSPETFPDPGGDVALSPDGRWFVNGYRQGDHNRYVFYRRSDGASVRSEGFNVKGWTSGDLRCDPAPCWNRNNREVMFPAIAGDGTRQLFVAAIASA
;
A
#
# COMPACT_ATOMS: atom_id res chain seq x y z
N MET A 1 -5.71 -53.78 66.41
CA MET A 1 -5.91 -53.57 64.96
C MET A 1 -6.30 -52.12 64.71
N ARG A 2 -5.37 -51.33 64.14
CA ARG A 2 -5.57 -49.92 63.76
C ARG A 2 -6.43 -49.86 62.49
N MET A 3 -7.52 -49.09 62.51
CA MET A 3 -8.15 -48.57 61.29
C MET A 3 -7.83 -47.08 61.15
N LEU A 4 -7.08 -46.73 60.09
CA LEU A 4 -6.84 -45.36 59.68
C LEU A 4 -8.10 -44.80 59.01
N ARG A 5 -8.65 -43.68 59.52
CA ARG A 5 -9.46 -42.74 58.74
C ARG A 5 -8.51 -41.67 58.19
N ARG A 6 -8.37 -41.58 56.87
CA ARG A 6 -7.71 -40.46 56.19
C ARG A 6 -8.73 -39.36 55.92
N SER A 7 -8.51 -38.20 56.53
CA SER A 7 -9.18 -36.94 56.23
C SER A 7 -8.48 -36.30 55.03
N LEU A 8 -9.19 -36.08 53.91
CA LEU A 8 -8.71 -35.26 52.80
C LEU A 8 -9.15 -33.81 53.03
N LEU A 9 -8.21 -32.93 53.39
CA LEU A 9 -8.38 -31.49 53.35
C LEU A 9 -7.90 -30.94 52.00
N GLY A 10 -8.81 -30.23 51.33
CA GLY A 10 -8.63 -28.85 50.86
C GLY A 10 -7.44 -28.52 49.96
N GLY A 11 -7.74 -28.29 48.68
CA GLY A 11 -6.87 -27.57 47.75
C GLY A 11 -7.63 -27.13 46.50
N LEU A 12 -8.62 -26.25 46.64
CA LEU A 12 -9.15 -25.50 45.51
C LEU A 12 -8.08 -24.49 45.07
N ALA A 13 -7.32 -24.85 44.03
CA ALA A 13 -6.53 -23.88 43.29
C ALA A 13 -7.50 -22.90 42.62
N ALA A 14 -7.57 -21.68 43.13
CA ALA A 14 -8.23 -20.58 42.45
C ALA A 14 -7.44 -20.30 41.17
N ALA A 15 -7.96 -20.78 40.04
CA ALA A 15 -7.52 -20.34 38.72
C ALA A 15 -7.83 -18.85 38.62
N GLY A 16 -6.81 -18.02 38.81
CA GLY A 16 -6.87 -16.59 38.54
C GLY A 16 -7.18 -16.39 37.06
N SER A 17 -8.45 -16.15 36.76
CA SER A 17 -8.90 -15.56 35.50
C SER A 17 -8.27 -14.17 35.41
N THR A 18 -7.09 -14.08 34.82
CA THR A 18 -6.56 -12.81 34.33
C THR A 18 -7.48 -12.37 33.22
N ARG A 19 -8.43 -11.49 33.56
CA ARG A 19 -9.31 -10.80 32.60
C ARG A 19 -8.41 -10.19 31.52
N ALA A 20 -8.45 -10.71 30.30
CA ALA A 20 -7.72 -10.14 29.19
C ALA A 20 -8.04 -8.65 29.12
N ALA A 21 -7.01 -7.79 29.19
CA ALA A 21 -7.19 -6.35 29.06
C ALA A 21 -8.01 -6.07 27.79
N SER A 22 -9.11 -5.32 27.91
CA SER A 22 -9.96 -5.03 26.77
C SER A 22 -9.20 -4.10 25.82
N LEU A 23 -8.93 -4.58 24.61
CA LEU A 23 -8.34 -3.75 23.57
C LEU A 23 -9.29 -2.62 23.21
N ARG A 24 -8.75 -1.40 23.13
CA ARG A 24 -9.50 -0.22 22.70
C ARG A 24 -8.78 0.47 21.55
N VAL A 25 -9.58 1.07 20.68
CA VAL A 25 -9.10 1.97 19.63
C VAL A 25 -9.78 3.30 19.81
N SER A 26 -8.97 4.36 19.81
CA SER A 26 -9.44 5.74 19.78
C SER A 26 -9.16 6.35 18.42
N THR A 27 -9.97 7.29 17.99
CA THR A 27 -9.99 7.80 16.62
C THR A 27 -10.03 9.33 16.65
N ARG A 28 -9.38 9.98 15.68
CA ARG A 28 -9.40 11.44 15.53
C ARG A 28 -9.21 11.85 14.07
N GLN A 29 -9.94 12.88 13.64
CA GLN A 29 -9.66 13.58 12.39
C GLN A 29 -8.41 14.44 12.55
N VAL A 30 -7.54 14.46 11.53
CA VAL A 30 -6.24 15.18 11.62
C VAL A 30 -6.03 16.23 10.54
N THR A 31 -6.86 16.24 9.51
CA THR A 31 -6.89 17.32 8.51
C THR A 31 -8.33 17.79 8.32
N PHE A 32 -8.51 19.03 7.86
CA PHE A 32 -9.81 19.69 7.83
C PHE A 32 -10.01 20.46 6.52
N GLY A 33 -11.28 20.68 6.15
CA GLY A 33 -11.65 21.46 4.97
C GLY A 33 -11.18 22.93 5.05
N PRO A 34 -11.32 23.68 3.95
CA PRO A 34 -12.13 23.35 2.77
C PRO A 34 -11.40 22.48 1.73
N ARG A 35 -10.11 22.19 1.93
CA ARG A 35 -9.29 21.41 0.99
C ARG A 35 -9.33 19.92 1.33
N HIS A 36 -9.08 19.06 0.35
CA HIS A 36 -9.03 17.61 0.54
C HIS A 36 -7.59 17.15 0.79
N HIS A 37 -7.39 16.21 1.70
CA HIS A 37 -6.08 15.68 2.07
C HIS A 37 -6.01 14.18 1.89
N LEU A 38 -4.95 13.71 1.23
CA LEU A 38 -4.72 12.29 0.98
C LEU A 38 -3.22 11.98 1.12
N PHE A 39 -2.90 10.85 1.75
CA PHE A 39 -1.57 10.25 1.61
C PHE A 39 -1.47 9.48 0.28
N GLY A 40 -2.56 8.83 -0.12
CA GLY A 40 -2.63 8.00 -1.32
C GLY A 40 -2.63 6.53 -0.95
N TYR A 41 -1.71 5.77 -1.56
CA TYR A 41 -1.70 4.32 -1.55
C TYR A 41 -1.68 3.69 -0.16
N ILE A 42 -2.20 2.46 -0.09
CA ILE A 42 -2.32 1.64 1.12
C ILE A 42 -0.94 1.33 1.74
N GLY A 43 -0.89 1.11 3.05
CA GLY A 43 0.34 0.98 3.85
C GLY A 43 1.12 -0.32 3.65
N HIS A 44 1.14 -0.87 2.44
CA HIS A 44 1.88 -2.08 2.10
C HIS A 44 3.37 -1.91 2.42
N VAL A 45 3.94 -2.92 3.07
CA VAL A 45 5.37 -3.08 3.39
C VAL A 45 6.03 -1.80 3.85
N GLY A 46 5.71 -1.34 5.05
CA GLY A 46 6.44 -0.23 5.65
C GLY A 46 6.33 1.09 4.87
N ASN A 47 5.37 1.23 3.94
CA ASN A 47 4.97 2.53 3.42
C ASN A 47 4.25 3.31 4.51
N ILE A 48 5.00 4.17 5.20
CA ILE A 48 4.59 4.82 6.45
C ILE A 48 4.47 6.33 6.18
N PRO A 49 3.31 6.96 6.44
CA PRO A 49 3.13 8.40 6.24
C PRO A 49 4.06 9.26 7.08
N TRP A 50 4.42 8.79 8.27
CA TRP A 50 5.30 9.49 9.21
C TRP A 50 6.79 9.33 8.87
N ASN A 51 7.52 10.43 9.00
CA ASN A 51 8.99 10.44 8.94
C ASN A 51 9.59 9.61 10.09
N GLY A 52 10.90 9.36 10.04
CA GLY A 52 11.59 8.45 10.97
C GLY A 52 11.40 8.80 12.44
N ASN A 53 11.50 10.08 12.80
CA ASN A 53 11.27 10.58 14.15
C ASN A 53 9.80 10.90 14.48
N GLY A 54 8.87 10.67 13.56
CA GLY A 54 7.42 10.80 13.76
C GLY A 54 6.90 12.24 13.88
N ARG A 55 7.74 13.27 13.66
CA ARG A 55 7.31 14.67 13.71
C ARG A 55 6.41 15.07 12.54
N TYR A 56 6.71 14.59 11.35
CA TYR A 56 6.00 14.99 10.13
C TYR A 56 5.32 13.79 9.49
N ALA A 57 4.09 13.98 9.01
CA ALA A 57 3.44 13.05 8.10
C ALA A 57 3.29 13.67 6.70
N LEU A 58 3.45 12.86 5.65
CA LEU A 58 3.23 13.28 4.27
C LEU A 58 1.74 13.24 3.93
N ALA A 59 1.30 14.23 3.16
CA ALA A 59 0.04 14.20 2.44
C ALA A 59 0.17 15.10 1.20
N PHE A 60 -0.78 14.99 0.29
CA PHE A 60 -1.05 16.05 -0.67
C PHE A 60 -2.43 16.65 -0.40
N GLU A 61 -2.54 17.91 -0.79
CA GLU A 61 -3.74 18.72 -0.69
C GLU A 61 -4.27 19.07 -2.10
N THR A 62 -5.57 18.92 -2.32
CA THR A 62 -6.26 19.27 -3.57
C THR A 62 -7.56 20.04 -3.33
N ALA A 63 -8.02 20.77 -4.34
CA ALA A 63 -9.26 21.55 -4.32
C ALA A 63 -10.52 20.70 -4.50
N PHE A 64 -10.37 19.47 -4.99
CA PHE A 64 -11.47 18.64 -5.49
C PHE A 64 -11.18 17.16 -5.28
N GLN A 65 -12.25 16.36 -5.26
CA GLN A 65 -12.20 14.89 -5.36
C GLN A 65 -13.24 14.31 -6.34
N GLU A 66 -14.06 15.15 -6.95
CA GLU A 66 -15.24 14.78 -7.74
C GLU A 66 -14.90 14.32 -9.16
N ARG A 67 -13.61 14.33 -9.50
CA ARG A 67 -13.06 13.86 -10.77
C ARG A 67 -11.58 13.56 -10.63
N MET A 68 -11.04 12.86 -11.63
CA MET A 68 -9.60 12.74 -11.81
C MET A 68 -8.99 14.10 -12.17
N PRO A 69 -7.71 14.35 -11.81
CA PRO A 69 -7.05 15.59 -12.19
C PRO A 69 -6.87 15.71 -13.70
N HIS A 70 -7.00 16.94 -14.21
CA HIS A 70 -6.50 17.26 -15.53
C HIS A 70 -4.97 17.38 -15.50
N PRO A 71 -4.28 17.17 -16.63
CA PRO A 71 -2.81 17.19 -16.65
C PRO A 71 -2.20 18.49 -16.09
N GLY A 72 -2.88 19.63 -16.30
CA GLY A 72 -2.42 20.94 -15.82
C GLY A 72 -2.66 21.24 -14.34
N GLU A 73 -3.27 20.33 -13.58
CA GLU A 73 -3.72 20.59 -12.20
C GLU A 73 -2.81 19.90 -11.17
N PRO A 74 -1.83 20.61 -10.60
CA PRO A 74 -0.98 20.03 -9.57
C PRO A 74 -1.73 19.85 -8.24
N ALA A 75 -1.34 18.84 -7.47
CA ALA A 75 -1.62 18.78 -6.04
C ALA A 75 -0.47 19.42 -5.25
N THR A 76 -0.79 20.06 -4.13
CA THR A 76 0.20 20.64 -3.22
C THR A 76 0.70 19.56 -2.27
N ILE A 77 2.00 19.32 -2.19
CA ILE A 77 2.61 18.42 -1.22
C ILE A 77 2.76 19.17 0.10
N VAL A 78 2.24 18.58 1.18
CA VAL A 78 2.26 19.16 2.52
C VAL A 78 2.93 18.22 3.53
N LEU A 79 3.64 18.80 4.49
CA LEU A 79 4.00 18.14 5.73
C LEU A 79 2.96 18.49 6.79
N LEU A 80 2.39 17.48 7.43
CA LEU A 80 1.53 17.64 8.61
C LEU A 80 2.43 17.58 9.85
N ASP A 81 2.61 18.69 10.58
CA ASP A 81 3.43 18.70 11.81
C ASP A 81 2.62 18.13 12.98
N VAL A 82 2.97 16.92 13.41
CA VAL A 82 2.29 16.20 14.51
C VAL A 82 2.37 16.98 15.83
N ARG A 83 3.43 17.78 16.03
CA ARG A 83 3.62 18.60 17.24
C ARG A 83 2.77 19.87 17.22
N ASP A 84 2.33 20.30 16.03
CA ASP A 84 1.43 21.44 15.81
C ASP A 84 0.07 20.94 15.32
N GLN A 85 -0.47 19.92 15.97
CA GLN A 85 -1.81 19.38 15.71
C GLN A 85 -2.08 19.04 14.24
N TYR A 86 -1.09 18.50 13.52
CA TYR A 86 -1.15 18.15 12.10
C TYR A 86 -1.38 19.34 11.16
N LYS A 87 -1.01 20.56 11.57
CA LYS A 87 -1.08 21.74 10.72
C LYS A 87 -0.30 21.50 9.40
N PRO A 88 -0.94 21.69 8.24
CA PRO A 88 -0.29 21.48 6.95
C PRO A 88 0.70 22.59 6.64
N ARG A 89 1.89 22.20 6.16
CA ARG A 89 2.93 23.09 5.64
C ARG A 89 3.26 22.68 4.21
N ALA A 90 2.93 23.52 3.24
CA ALA A 90 3.29 23.29 1.85
C ALA A 90 4.82 23.25 1.67
N VAL A 91 5.30 22.30 0.87
CA VAL A 91 6.73 22.11 0.60
C VAL A 91 7.07 21.98 -0.88
N ASP A 92 6.14 21.49 -1.70
CA ASP A 92 6.31 21.33 -3.15
C ASP A 92 4.94 21.12 -3.83
N GLN A 93 4.93 20.87 -5.13
CA GLN A 93 3.77 20.49 -5.92
C GLN A 93 4.10 19.29 -6.82
N THR A 94 3.09 18.49 -7.15
CA THR A 94 3.21 17.37 -8.10
C THR A 94 2.09 17.39 -9.14
N ARG A 95 2.44 17.11 -10.39
CA ARG A 95 1.50 16.84 -11.49
C ARG A 95 1.31 15.34 -11.79
N ALA A 96 1.97 14.48 -11.01
CA ALA A 96 1.91 13.02 -11.12
C ALA A 96 1.15 12.46 -9.91
N TRP A 97 -0.19 12.57 -9.96
CA TRP A 97 -1.05 12.12 -8.87
C TRP A 97 -2.40 11.59 -9.35
N ASN A 98 -3.05 10.80 -8.51
CA ASN A 98 -4.44 10.35 -8.63
C ASN A 98 -5.06 10.18 -7.23
N LEU A 99 -6.36 9.91 -7.16
CA LEU A 99 -7.10 9.80 -5.90
C LEU A 99 -6.92 8.46 -5.16
N GLN A 100 -6.31 7.46 -5.80
CA GLN A 100 -6.14 6.13 -5.21
C GLN A 100 -4.73 5.91 -4.65
N GLN A 101 -3.71 6.03 -5.49
CA GLN A 101 -2.31 5.83 -5.12
C GLN A 101 -1.60 7.13 -4.71
N GLY A 102 -2.22 8.29 -4.98
CA GLY A 102 -1.56 9.58 -4.79
C GLY A 102 -0.37 9.72 -5.72
N THR A 103 0.73 10.25 -5.19
CA THR A 103 1.98 10.46 -5.92
C THR A 103 3.07 9.43 -5.57
N MET A 104 2.67 8.32 -4.93
CA MET A 104 3.58 7.30 -4.40
C MET A 104 4.65 7.87 -3.46
N PHE A 105 4.19 8.48 -2.36
CA PHE A 105 5.08 8.94 -1.30
C PHE A 105 5.83 7.80 -0.64
N TYR A 106 7.13 8.00 -0.41
CA TYR A 106 7.95 7.14 0.46
C TYR A 106 8.99 7.99 1.17
N TRP A 107 9.11 7.87 2.49
CA TRP A 107 10.31 8.37 3.17
C TRP A 107 11.51 7.53 2.76
N ASP A 108 12.64 8.18 2.48
CA ASP A 108 13.89 7.52 2.12
C ASP A 108 14.45 6.77 3.34
N PRO A 109 14.57 5.43 3.30
CA PRO A 109 15.09 4.68 4.43
C PRO A 109 16.53 5.03 4.82
N LEU A 110 17.31 5.66 3.93
CA LEU A 110 18.66 6.13 4.23
C LEU A 110 18.69 7.50 4.93
N ALA A 111 17.58 8.24 4.95
CA ALA A 111 17.43 9.47 5.72
C ALA A 111 15.94 9.71 6.07
N PRO A 112 15.32 8.80 6.85
CA PRO A 112 13.87 8.74 6.99
C PRO A 112 13.29 9.95 7.74
N ASP A 113 14.13 10.69 8.46
CA ASP A 113 13.74 11.88 9.20
C ASP A 113 13.49 13.09 8.31
N THR A 114 14.18 13.17 7.16
CA THR A 114 14.24 14.42 6.38
C THR A 114 13.99 14.25 4.89
N ARG A 115 14.24 13.07 4.32
CA ARG A 115 14.14 12.89 2.86
C ARG A 115 12.97 12.00 2.47
N PHE A 116 12.27 12.39 1.42
CA PHE A 116 11.21 11.57 0.83
C PHE A 116 11.21 11.62 -0.69
N PHE A 117 10.72 10.53 -1.27
CA PHE A 117 10.45 10.37 -2.69
C PHE A 117 9.00 10.69 -3.00
N PHE A 118 8.76 11.29 -4.16
CA PHE A 118 7.46 11.38 -4.81
C PHE A 118 7.65 11.41 -6.33
N ASN A 119 6.58 11.15 -7.07
CA ASN A 119 6.59 11.28 -8.52
C ASN A 119 6.18 12.69 -8.93
N ASP A 120 6.80 13.25 -9.97
CA ASP A 120 6.31 14.47 -10.62
C ASP A 120 6.22 14.24 -12.12
N ARG A 121 5.51 15.13 -12.82
CA ARG A 121 5.30 15.06 -14.27
C ARG A 121 5.72 16.37 -14.90
N ASP A 122 6.59 16.27 -15.88
CA ASP A 122 7.07 17.44 -16.61
C ASP A 122 5.90 18.10 -17.36
N PRO A 123 5.63 19.39 -17.16
CA PRO A 123 4.51 20.05 -17.82
C PRO A 123 4.70 20.18 -19.33
N SER A 124 5.94 20.12 -19.83
CA SER A 124 6.28 20.29 -21.25
C SER A 124 6.39 18.96 -21.98
N THR A 125 7.15 18.00 -21.43
CA THR A 125 7.38 16.71 -22.08
C THR A 125 6.36 15.65 -21.70
N HIS A 126 5.56 15.91 -20.66
CA HIS A 126 4.62 14.95 -20.06
C HIS A 126 5.30 13.73 -19.43
N GLU A 127 6.63 13.72 -19.33
CA GLU A 127 7.41 12.63 -18.77
C GLU A 127 7.26 12.60 -17.26
N VAL A 128 7.00 11.40 -16.73
CA VAL A 128 7.04 11.17 -15.29
C VAL A 128 8.49 11.00 -14.87
N PHE A 129 8.84 11.58 -13.73
CA PHE A 129 10.15 11.45 -13.10
C PHE A 129 9.99 11.38 -11.58
N ILE A 130 11.06 10.98 -10.90
CA ILE A 130 11.06 10.84 -9.44
C ILE A 130 11.81 12.01 -8.83
N VAL A 131 11.27 12.59 -7.77
CA VAL A 131 11.90 13.65 -6.99
C VAL A 131 12.32 13.09 -5.64
N LEU A 132 13.56 13.37 -5.22
CA LEU A 132 14.00 13.26 -3.83
C LEU A 132 14.00 14.66 -3.24
N TYR A 133 13.15 14.90 -2.26
CA TYR A 133 13.04 16.15 -1.53
C TYR A 133 13.67 16.00 -0.15
N ASP A 134 14.37 17.04 0.31
CA ASP A 134 14.91 17.10 1.67
C ASP A 134 14.28 18.27 2.43
N ILE A 135 13.55 17.97 3.50
CA ILE A 135 12.84 18.97 4.31
C ILE A 135 13.78 19.82 5.16
N ALA A 136 14.99 19.31 5.49
CA ALA A 136 16.00 20.09 6.20
C ALA A 136 16.66 21.10 5.25
N ALA A 137 16.83 20.73 3.97
CA ALA A 137 17.32 21.64 2.94
C ALA A 137 16.20 22.54 2.35
N GLY A 138 14.92 22.17 2.54
CA GLY A 138 13.77 22.90 2.01
C GLY A 138 13.67 22.89 0.48
N ARG A 139 14.20 21.86 -0.19
CA ARG A 139 14.26 21.79 -1.66
C ARG A 139 14.31 20.37 -2.21
N ARG A 140 14.02 20.23 -3.50
CA ARG A 140 14.40 19.07 -4.31
C ARG A 140 15.93 18.95 -4.29
N VAL A 141 16.45 17.83 -3.81
CA VAL A 141 17.89 17.56 -3.78
C VAL A 141 18.34 16.69 -4.96
N ARG A 142 17.39 15.99 -5.60
CA ARG A 142 17.65 15.21 -6.80
C ARG A 142 16.37 14.95 -7.60
N GLU A 143 16.50 14.88 -8.92
CA GLU A 143 15.50 14.32 -9.82
C GLU A 143 16.08 13.12 -10.58
N PHE A 144 15.30 12.06 -10.71
CA PHE A 144 15.65 10.86 -11.48
C PHE A 144 14.83 10.86 -12.76
N ARG A 145 15.47 11.23 -13.88
CA ARG A 145 14.84 11.35 -15.19
C ARG A 145 15.38 10.30 -16.15
N HIS A 146 14.48 9.66 -16.88
CA HIS A 146 14.79 8.62 -17.85
C HIS A 146 14.06 8.91 -19.18
N PRO A 147 14.52 9.89 -20.00
CA PRO A 147 13.74 10.40 -21.14
C PRO A 147 13.38 9.36 -22.21
N ALA A 148 14.19 8.32 -22.37
CA ALA A 148 13.91 7.23 -23.30
C ALA A 148 12.77 6.30 -22.81
N THR A 149 12.60 6.18 -21.50
CA THR A 149 11.66 5.29 -20.82
C THR A 149 11.12 5.98 -19.56
N PRO A 150 10.30 7.05 -19.68
CA PRO A 150 9.93 7.91 -18.56
C PRO A 150 8.95 7.24 -17.57
N PHE A 151 9.46 6.67 -16.48
CA PHE A 151 8.68 6.02 -15.42
C PHE A 151 8.69 6.78 -14.09
N GLY A 152 7.79 6.40 -13.17
CA GLY A 152 7.76 6.90 -11.79
C GLY A 152 8.08 5.80 -10.78
N ASN A 153 8.44 6.17 -9.55
CA ASN A 153 8.58 5.27 -8.42
C ASN A 153 7.26 4.54 -8.14
N SER A 154 7.34 3.25 -7.92
CA SER A 154 6.21 2.39 -7.57
C SER A 154 6.43 1.56 -6.30
N GLY A 155 7.59 1.69 -5.65
CA GLY A 155 7.92 1.01 -4.41
C GLY A 155 9.39 1.22 -4.03
N VAL A 156 9.65 1.61 -2.79
CA VAL A 156 11.02 1.80 -2.27
C VAL A 156 11.45 0.58 -1.46
N ALA A 157 12.70 0.17 -1.61
CA ALA A 157 13.27 -0.92 -0.85
C ALA A 157 13.34 -0.58 0.64
N GLN A 158 12.95 -1.50 1.52
CA GLN A 158 12.79 -1.22 2.95
C GLN A 158 14.10 -0.84 3.67
N LYS A 159 15.24 -1.28 3.13
CA LYS A 159 16.59 -0.96 3.60
C LYS A 159 17.25 0.21 2.83
N GLY A 160 16.51 0.82 1.89
CA GLY A 160 17.00 1.90 1.05
C GLY A 160 17.97 1.45 -0.06
N GLY A 161 18.60 2.42 -0.70
CA GLY A 161 19.60 2.22 -1.77
C GLY A 161 19.00 2.00 -3.17
N TRP A 162 17.75 1.58 -3.28
CA TRP A 162 17.07 1.44 -4.57
C TRP A 162 15.55 1.57 -4.46
N PHE A 163 14.90 1.85 -5.58
CA PHE A 163 13.45 1.80 -5.74
C PHE A 163 13.07 1.13 -7.06
N LEU A 164 11.83 0.69 -7.16
CA LEU A 164 11.20 0.17 -8.37
C LEU A 164 10.46 1.28 -9.09
N GLY A 165 10.34 1.16 -10.40
CA GLY A 165 9.54 2.08 -11.19
C GLY A 165 8.76 1.39 -12.31
N ILE A 166 7.64 2.01 -12.69
CA ILE A 166 6.74 1.54 -13.74
C ILE A 166 6.22 2.72 -14.58
N ASN A 167 5.81 2.41 -15.81
CA ASN A 167 5.24 3.37 -16.75
C ASN A 167 3.84 3.85 -16.32
N TYR A 168 3.77 5.00 -15.65
CA TYR A 168 2.50 5.58 -15.20
C TYR A 168 1.64 6.14 -16.35
N GLY A 169 2.21 6.43 -17.52
CA GLY A 169 1.46 6.76 -18.73
C GLY A 169 0.68 5.55 -19.26
N ARG A 170 1.34 4.38 -19.30
CA ARG A 170 0.69 3.11 -19.63
C ARG A 170 -0.40 2.72 -18.64
N LEU A 171 -0.16 2.94 -17.34
CA LEU A 171 -1.20 2.81 -16.33
C LEU A 171 -2.36 3.77 -16.57
N ALA A 172 -2.12 5.04 -16.91
CA ALA A 172 -3.20 5.99 -17.19
C ALA A 172 -4.09 5.56 -18.36
N ARG A 173 -3.49 4.95 -19.39
CA ARG A 173 -4.22 4.39 -20.54
C ARG A 173 -4.99 3.11 -20.20
N LEU A 174 -4.37 2.17 -19.48
CA LEU A 174 -4.91 0.82 -19.27
C LEU A 174 -5.71 0.66 -17.98
N ARG A 175 -5.46 1.52 -16.98
CA ARG A 175 -6.09 1.51 -15.65
C ARG A 175 -6.10 2.93 -15.04
N PRO A 176 -6.98 3.83 -15.53
CA PRO A 176 -6.98 5.25 -15.16
C PRO A 176 -6.89 5.53 -13.65
N VAL A 177 -7.59 4.76 -12.81
CA VAL A 177 -7.58 4.94 -11.34
C VAL A 177 -6.20 4.87 -10.68
N THR A 178 -5.24 4.14 -11.26
CA THR A 178 -3.86 4.01 -10.73
C THR A 178 -2.81 4.70 -11.59
N GLY A 179 -3.21 5.29 -12.72
CA GLY A 179 -2.30 6.05 -13.59
C GLY A 179 -2.21 7.53 -13.25
N TYR A 180 -1.35 8.25 -13.96
CA TYR A 180 -1.26 9.71 -13.89
C TYR A 180 -1.86 10.33 -15.16
N PRO A 181 -3.00 11.05 -15.06
CA PRO A 181 -3.62 11.68 -16.21
C PRO A 181 -2.65 12.55 -17.01
N GLY A 182 -2.57 12.29 -18.33
CA GLY A 182 -1.68 13.01 -19.24
C GLY A 182 -0.19 12.71 -19.10
N ALA A 183 0.19 11.65 -18.38
CA ALA A 183 1.55 11.11 -18.43
C ALA A 183 1.85 10.49 -19.79
N LYS A 184 3.06 10.74 -20.31
CA LYS A 184 3.55 10.18 -21.56
C LYS A 184 3.66 8.66 -21.44
N ASP A 185 2.96 7.95 -22.31
CA ASP A 185 3.16 6.52 -22.53
C ASP A 185 3.97 6.32 -23.81
N TRP A 186 5.27 6.05 -23.66
CA TRP A 186 6.14 5.79 -24.81
C TRP A 186 5.84 4.46 -25.52
N THR A 187 4.97 3.62 -24.95
CA THR A 187 4.55 2.33 -25.53
C THR A 187 3.24 2.42 -26.31
N LEU A 188 2.61 3.60 -26.40
CA LEU A 188 1.27 3.79 -26.98
C LEU A 188 1.11 3.21 -28.40
N HIS A 189 2.12 3.37 -29.24
CA HIS A 189 2.12 2.93 -30.64
C HIS A 189 2.98 1.69 -30.88
N GLY A 190 3.45 1.05 -29.81
CA GLY A 190 4.28 -0.15 -29.87
C GLY A 190 3.46 -1.43 -29.74
N GLU A 191 4.18 -2.52 -29.50
CA GLU A 191 3.55 -3.81 -29.20
C GLU A 191 2.76 -3.76 -27.89
N LEU A 192 1.70 -4.58 -27.80
CA LEU A 192 0.92 -4.68 -26.58
C LEU A 192 1.77 -5.16 -25.39
N GLN A 193 2.73 -6.05 -25.61
CA GLN A 193 3.64 -6.58 -24.58
C GLN A 193 5.10 -6.27 -24.98
N PRO A 194 5.58 -5.04 -24.74
CA PRO A 194 6.89 -4.62 -25.20
C PRO A 194 8.05 -5.27 -24.41
N ASP A 195 9.23 -5.34 -25.04
CA ASP A 195 10.48 -5.79 -24.41
C ASP A 195 11.20 -4.70 -23.60
N ASN A 196 10.84 -3.44 -23.81
CA ASN A 196 11.52 -2.28 -23.24
C ASN A 196 10.69 -1.53 -22.18
N ASP A 197 9.60 -2.13 -21.70
CA ASP A 197 8.78 -1.61 -20.60
C ASP A 197 8.36 -2.76 -19.69
N GLY A 198 8.16 -2.45 -18.40
CA GLY A 198 7.90 -3.42 -17.34
C GLY A 198 8.29 -2.84 -15.98
N ILE A 199 9.05 -3.59 -15.18
CA ILE A 199 9.54 -3.13 -13.88
C ILE A 199 10.99 -2.69 -14.01
N PHE A 200 11.25 -1.42 -13.73
CA PHE A 200 12.58 -0.86 -13.61
C PHE A 200 13.06 -0.90 -12.17
N ARG A 201 14.37 -1.00 -11.97
CA ARG A 201 15.04 -0.74 -10.69
C ARG A 201 16.00 0.42 -10.88
N VAL A 202 15.98 1.36 -9.94
CA VAL A 202 16.89 2.51 -9.91
C VAL A 202 17.72 2.47 -8.64
N ASP A 203 19.03 2.62 -8.80
CA ASP A 203 19.96 2.84 -7.69
C ASP A 203 19.89 4.30 -7.23
N THR A 204 19.62 4.55 -5.94
CA THR A 204 19.35 5.92 -5.45
C THR A 204 20.60 6.80 -5.38
N ALA A 205 21.79 6.21 -5.32
CA ALA A 205 23.06 6.92 -5.23
C ALA A 205 23.55 7.35 -6.61
N THR A 206 23.44 6.49 -7.61
CA THR A 206 23.93 6.74 -8.97
C THR A 206 22.83 7.24 -9.90
N GLY A 207 21.57 6.90 -9.63
CA GLY A 207 20.45 7.14 -10.55
C GLY A 207 20.42 6.19 -11.75
N ALA A 208 21.29 5.18 -11.77
CA ALA A 208 21.31 4.18 -12.83
C ALA A 208 20.03 3.34 -12.78
N ALA A 209 19.35 3.26 -13.92
CA ALA A 209 18.14 2.46 -14.09
C ALA A 209 18.42 1.21 -14.92
N ARG A 210 17.78 0.10 -14.55
CA ARG A 210 17.78 -1.16 -15.30
C ARG A 210 16.38 -1.73 -15.37
N LEU A 211 15.97 -2.20 -16.54
CA LEU A 211 14.77 -3.02 -16.70
C LEU A 211 15.03 -4.41 -16.08
N LEU A 212 14.27 -4.77 -15.05
CA LEU A 212 14.38 -6.06 -14.38
C LEU A 212 13.60 -7.16 -15.11
N VAL A 213 12.38 -6.82 -15.55
CA VAL A 213 11.49 -7.72 -16.26
C VAL A 213 10.63 -6.93 -17.24
N SER A 214 10.51 -7.41 -18.48
CA SER A 214 9.65 -6.82 -19.50
C SER A 214 8.23 -7.38 -19.51
N PHE A 215 7.29 -6.65 -20.08
CA PHE A 215 5.94 -7.15 -20.33
C PHE A 215 5.93 -8.39 -21.22
N ARG A 216 6.83 -8.52 -22.21
CA ARG A 216 6.96 -9.74 -23.01
C ARG A 216 7.35 -10.94 -22.15
N GLN A 217 8.34 -10.79 -21.28
CA GLN A 217 8.77 -11.87 -20.37
C GLN A 217 7.61 -12.30 -19.46
N ILE A 218 6.87 -11.35 -18.89
CA ILE A 218 5.70 -11.63 -18.05
C ILE A 218 4.62 -12.37 -18.87
N ALA A 219 4.26 -11.87 -20.04
CA ALA A 219 3.23 -12.46 -20.89
C ALA A 219 3.54 -13.91 -21.28
N SER A 220 4.82 -14.24 -21.51
CA SER A 220 5.27 -15.59 -21.84
C SER A 220 4.99 -16.62 -20.72
N LEU A 221 4.82 -16.17 -19.49
CA LEU A 221 4.53 -17.00 -18.30
C LEU A 221 3.03 -17.11 -18.00
N ILE A 222 2.17 -16.55 -18.86
CA ILE A 222 0.69 -16.59 -18.74
C ILE A 222 0.06 -17.20 -20.02
N PRO A 223 0.44 -18.43 -20.42
CA PRO A 223 0.03 -19.01 -21.69
C PRO A 223 -1.49 -19.18 -21.82
N GLU A 224 -2.20 -19.44 -20.72
CA GLU A 224 -3.65 -19.59 -20.73
C GLU A 224 -4.40 -18.30 -21.08
N SER A 225 -3.75 -17.13 -20.95
CA SER A 225 -4.32 -15.84 -21.32
C SER A 225 -3.85 -15.33 -22.68
N ALA A 226 -3.16 -16.16 -23.48
CA ALA A 226 -2.53 -15.71 -24.74
C ALA A 226 -3.51 -15.00 -25.70
N ALA A 227 -4.76 -15.45 -25.80
CA ALA A 227 -5.78 -14.77 -26.62
C ALA A 227 -6.10 -13.36 -26.12
N LYS A 228 -6.26 -13.19 -24.82
CA LYS A 228 -6.48 -11.86 -24.20
C LYS A 228 -5.26 -10.97 -24.34
N LEU A 229 -4.06 -11.51 -24.13
CA LEU A 229 -2.82 -10.75 -24.23
C LEU A 229 -2.43 -10.35 -25.66
N ARG A 230 -3.07 -10.95 -26.68
CA ARG A 230 -3.04 -10.47 -28.08
C ARG A 230 -3.96 -9.27 -28.35
N ALA A 231 -4.96 -9.04 -27.50
CA ALA A 231 -5.94 -7.95 -27.66
C ALA A 231 -5.74 -6.82 -26.64
N HIS A 232 -5.16 -7.12 -25.47
CA HIS A 232 -5.02 -6.18 -24.35
C HIS A 232 -3.58 -6.13 -23.85
N GLY A 233 -3.06 -4.92 -23.63
CA GLY A 233 -1.76 -4.70 -23.00
C GLY A 233 -1.80 -5.03 -21.50
N LEU A 234 -0.72 -5.63 -20.99
CA LEU A 234 -0.52 -5.80 -19.54
C LEU A 234 -0.20 -4.46 -18.88
N PHE A 235 -0.60 -4.29 -17.62
CA PHE A 235 -0.09 -3.27 -16.71
C PHE A 235 0.31 -3.91 -15.39
N ILE A 236 1.08 -3.19 -14.57
CA ILE A 236 1.61 -3.70 -13.30
C ILE A 236 1.02 -2.90 -12.14
N ASN A 237 0.57 -3.60 -11.10
CA ASN A 237 0.28 -2.98 -9.80
C ASN A 237 0.99 -3.72 -8.67
N HIS A 238 1.12 -3.05 -7.53
CA HIS A 238 1.72 -3.59 -6.30
C HIS A 238 3.17 -4.07 -6.50
N THR A 239 4.12 -3.22 -6.91
CA THR A 239 5.55 -3.62 -6.93
C THR A 239 6.12 -3.57 -5.51
N LEU A 240 5.96 -4.65 -4.76
CA LEU A 240 6.23 -4.73 -3.33
C LEU A 240 7.56 -5.44 -3.06
N SER A 241 8.60 -4.68 -2.71
CA SER A 241 9.79 -5.26 -2.08
C SER A 241 9.42 -5.81 -0.71
N ASN A 242 9.84 -7.03 -0.38
CA ASN A 242 9.63 -7.56 0.97
C ASN A 242 10.50 -6.82 2.00
N ARG A 243 10.24 -7.12 3.29
CA ARG A 243 10.94 -6.52 4.44
C ARG A 243 12.44 -6.79 4.44
N ASP A 244 12.85 -7.96 3.96
CA ASP A 244 14.25 -8.35 3.89
C ASP A 244 14.99 -7.74 2.69
N GLY A 245 14.25 -7.27 1.69
CA GLY A 245 14.78 -6.63 0.48
C GLY A 245 15.32 -7.61 -0.55
N ASP A 246 14.88 -8.87 -0.52
CA ASP A 246 15.37 -9.97 -1.35
C ASP A 246 14.27 -10.65 -2.21
N ARG A 247 13.02 -10.17 -2.12
CA ARG A 247 11.90 -10.54 -2.99
C ARG A 247 11.12 -9.31 -3.42
N VAL A 248 10.62 -9.34 -4.65
CA VAL A 248 9.65 -8.37 -5.19
C VAL A 248 8.41 -9.14 -5.63
N TYR A 249 7.28 -8.87 -4.99
CA TYR A 249 5.97 -9.37 -5.40
C TYR A 249 5.27 -8.32 -6.27
N PHE A 250 4.53 -8.74 -7.30
CA PHE A 250 3.71 -7.84 -8.11
C PHE A 250 2.57 -8.55 -8.84
N TYR A 251 1.58 -7.77 -9.29
CA TYR A 251 0.52 -8.26 -10.17
C TYR A 251 0.74 -7.80 -11.60
N ALA A 252 0.68 -8.75 -12.54
CA ALA A 252 0.47 -8.48 -13.95
C ALA A 252 -1.03 -8.54 -14.25
N ARG A 253 -1.56 -7.46 -14.83
CA ARG A 253 -3.01 -7.28 -15.00
C ARG A 253 -3.36 -6.85 -16.42
N ALA A 254 -4.50 -7.29 -16.94
CA ALA A 254 -5.07 -6.80 -18.19
C ALA A 254 -6.59 -6.94 -18.20
N ASP A 255 -7.23 -6.15 -19.07
CA ASP A 255 -8.67 -6.21 -19.35
C ASP A 255 -9.57 -6.01 -18.11
N PHE A 256 -9.24 -5.04 -17.26
CA PHE A 256 -10.00 -4.74 -16.05
C PHE A 256 -11.36 -4.07 -16.30
N ALA A 257 -11.71 -3.83 -17.58
CA ALA A 257 -13.05 -3.42 -17.99
C ALA A 257 -14.01 -4.63 -18.07
N ALA A 258 -13.49 -5.82 -18.37
CA ALA A 258 -14.26 -7.06 -18.37
C ALA A 258 -14.74 -7.44 -16.95
N PRO A 259 -15.85 -8.17 -16.80
CA PRO A 259 -16.33 -8.64 -15.50
C PRO A 259 -15.49 -9.81 -14.95
N GLY A 260 -15.35 -9.86 -13.62
CA GLY A 260 -14.91 -11.06 -12.87
C GLY A 260 -13.66 -11.77 -13.40
N ASP A 261 -13.81 -13.08 -13.65
CA ASP A 261 -12.75 -14.02 -14.05
C ASP A 261 -12.25 -13.84 -15.50
N GLU A 262 -12.86 -12.91 -16.24
CA GLU A 262 -12.40 -12.58 -17.60
C GLU A 262 -11.15 -11.68 -17.59
N ARG A 263 -10.77 -11.13 -16.43
CA ARG A 263 -9.58 -10.31 -16.28
C ARG A 263 -8.32 -11.16 -16.21
N VAL A 264 -7.20 -10.65 -16.73
CA VAL A 264 -5.89 -11.20 -16.39
C VAL A 264 -5.48 -10.57 -15.07
N ASN A 265 -5.23 -11.36 -14.03
CA ASN A 265 -4.79 -10.86 -12.72
C ASN A 265 -3.85 -11.88 -12.06
N VAL A 266 -2.59 -11.85 -12.45
CA VAL A 266 -1.63 -12.92 -12.16
C VAL A 266 -0.53 -12.40 -11.23
N PRO A 267 -0.33 -13.04 -10.06
CA PRO A 267 0.74 -12.69 -9.14
C PRO A 267 2.09 -13.30 -9.56
N PHE A 268 3.15 -12.53 -9.35
CA PHE A 268 4.53 -12.90 -9.62
C PHE A 268 5.42 -12.54 -8.44
N VAL A 269 6.51 -13.31 -8.29
CA VAL A 269 7.62 -12.97 -7.42
C VAL A 269 8.92 -13.06 -8.22
N MET A 270 9.87 -12.17 -7.94
CA MET A 270 11.23 -12.23 -8.48
C MET A 270 12.24 -11.75 -7.43
N LYS A 271 13.53 -12.00 -7.68
CA LYS A 271 14.60 -11.37 -6.92
C LYS A 271 14.81 -9.92 -7.36
N PRO A 272 15.35 -9.03 -6.50
CA PRO A 272 15.60 -7.63 -6.84
C PRO A 272 16.59 -7.38 -7.99
N ASP A 273 17.35 -8.39 -8.40
CA ASP A 273 18.25 -8.35 -9.56
C ASP A 273 17.57 -8.76 -10.88
N GLY A 274 16.28 -9.10 -10.84
CA GLY A 274 15.47 -9.56 -11.97
C GLY A 274 15.50 -11.07 -12.22
N THR A 275 16.31 -11.83 -11.46
CA THR A 275 16.37 -13.29 -11.60
C THR A 275 15.24 -13.99 -10.83
N GLY A 276 14.99 -15.26 -11.15
CA GLY A 276 14.02 -16.07 -10.43
C GLY A 276 12.56 -15.64 -10.61
N LEU A 277 12.23 -14.96 -11.72
CA LEU A 277 10.86 -14.59 -12.05
C LEU A 277 9.95 -15.81 -12.06
N THR A 278 9.02 -15.85 -11.10
CA THR A 278 8.17 -17.00 -10.82
C THR A 278 6.72 -16.55 -10.71
N ARG A 279 5.87 -17.11 -11.57
CA ARG A 279 4.42 -17.00 -11.44
C ARG A 279 3.95 -17.76 -10.19
N GLN A 280 3.10 -17.12 -9.40
CA GLN A 280 2.51 -17.70 -8.20
C GLN A 280 1.22 -18.47 -8.57
N LYS A 281 1.10 -19.72 -8.11
CA LYS A 281 -0.05 -20.61 -8.41
C LYS A 281 -1.33 -20.26 -7.65
N VAL A 282 -1.21 -19.61 -6.50
CA VAL A 282 -2.35 -19.28 -5.63
C VAL A 282 -2.59 -17.78 -5.69
N PHE A 283 -3.80 -17.38 -6.06
CA PHE A 283 -4.22 -16.00 -5.96
C PHE A 283 -4.66 -15.69 -4.53
N ILE A 284 -3.99 -14.72 -3.88
CA ILE A 284 -4.20 -14.38 -2.47
C ILE A 284 -4.91 -13.02 -2.27
N GLY A 285 -5.85 -12.69 -3.15
CA GLY A 285 -6.57 -11.40 -3.10
C GLY A 285 -5.83 -10.25 -3.79
N GLY A 286 -6.52 -9.12 -3.97
CA GLY A 286 -5.99 -7.98 -4.74
C GLY A 286 -4.96 -7.12 -3.99
N HIS A 287 -5.04 -7.10 -2.65
CA HIS A 287 -4.27 -6.22 -1.77
C HIS A 287 -3.49 -7.02 -0.70
N PRO A 288 -2.44 -7.77 -1.09
CA PRO A 288 -1.67 -8.56 -0.14
C PRO A 288 -0.56 -7.73 0.52
N GLU A 289 -0.11 -8.18 1.68
CA GLU A 289 0.93 -7.53 2.50
C GLU A 289 2.09 -8.50 2.77
N TRP A 290 3.33 -8.03 2.80
CA TRP A 290 4.46 -8.86 3.20
C TRP A 290 4.49 -9.06 4.72
N GLU A 291 4.61 -10.31 5.12
CA GLU A 291 4.88 -10.71 6.50
C GLU A 291 6.40 -10.72 6.77
N SER A 292 6.92 -11.78 7.38
CA SER A 292 8.35 -12.00 7.60
C SER A 292 8.90 -12.98 6.57
N GLY A 293 10.16 -12.80 6.17
CA GLY A 293 10.79 -13.66 5.17
C GLY A 293 10.08 -13.59 3.83
N HIS A 294 9.71 -14.77 3.30
CA HIS A 294 9.09 -14.92 1.98
C HIS A 294 7.58 -15.18 2.06
N ARG A 295 6.95 -14.84 3.19
CA ARG A 295 5.52 -15.04 3.41
C ARG A 295 4.72 -13.76 3.16
N MET A 296 3.55 -13.92 2.57
CA MET A 296 2.56 -12.88 2.29
C MET A 296 1.30 -13.14 3.12
N ILE A 297 0.67 -12.08 3.59
CA ILE A 297 -0.68 -12.07 4.13
C ILE A 297 -1.65 -11.71 3.00
N GLY A 298 -2.71 -12.48 2.83
CA GLY A 298 -3.73 -12.21 1.82
C GLY A 298 -5.05 -12.93 2.09
N LEU A 299 -5.92 -12.98 1.07
CA LEU A 299 -7.21 -13.68 1.10
C LEU A 299 -7.13 -14.98 0.28
N ALA A 300 -7.48 -16.11 0.88
CA ALA A 300 -7.76 -17.34 0.14
C ALA A 300 -8.83 -18.16 0.84
N GLY A 301 -9.78 -18.71 0.07
CA GLY A 301 -10.88 -19.54 0.59
C GLY A 301 -11.75 -18.83 1.64
N GLY A 302 -11.97 -17.52 1.48
CA GLY A 302 -12.76 -16.72 2.44
C GLY A 302 -12.07 -16.44 3.77
N ARG A 303 -10.75 -16.66 3.88
CA ARG A 303 -9.98 -16.47 5.12
C ARG A 303 -8.77 -15.57 4.91
N GLN A 304 -8.33 -14.92 5.99
CA GLN A 304 -7.02 -14.25 6.02
C GLN A 304 -5.93 -15.32 6.16
N VAL A 305 -5.09 -15.45 5.14
CA VAL A 305 -4.07 -16.51 5.03
C VAL A 305 -2.65 -15.98 5.12
N LEU A 306 -1.74 -16.86 5.54
CA LEU A 306 -0.30 -16.74 5.37
C LEU A 306 0.10 -17.64 4.19
N TYR A 307 0.68 -17.04 3.16
CA TYR A 307 1.09 -17.71 1.93
C TYR A 307 2.60 -17.61 1.77
N ASP A 308 3.27 -18.75 1.67
CA ASP A 308 4.71 -18.80 1.43
C ASP A 308 4.98 -18.78 -0.08
N THR A 309 5.71 -17.76 -0.54
CA THR A 309 5.89 -17.49 -1.99
C THR A 309 6.92 -18.39 -2.67
N ASP A 310 7.81 -19.02 -1.91
CA ASP A 310 8.82 -19.93 -2.45
C ASP A 310 8.21 -21.34 -2.64
N SER A 311 7.53 -21.87 -1.61
CA SER A 311 6.81 -23.15 -1.68
C SER A 311 5.47 -23.06 -2.42
N GLN A 312 4.95 -21.83 -2.58
CA GLN A 312 3.65 -21.52 -3.16
C GLN A 312 2.47 -22.18 -2.43
N GLN A 313 2.55 -22.27 -1.10
CA GLN A 313 1.52 -22.90 -0.26
C GLN A 313 0.92 -21.92 0.74
N VAL A 314 -0.35 -22.13 1.07
CA VAL A 314 -0.94 -21.53 2.28
C VAL A 314 -0.40 -22.30 3.49
N VAL A 315 0.38 -21.61 4.32
CA VAL A 315 1.10 -22.19 5.47
C VAL A 315 0.46 -21.85 6.81
N GLY A 316 -0.58 -21.01 6.82
CA GLY A 316 -1.30 -20.66 8.03
C GLY A 316 -2.44 -19.70 7.76
N THR A 317 -3.17 -19.35 8.82
CA THR A 317 -4.26 -18.36 8.78
C THR A 317 -4.29 -17.49 10.01
N MET A 318 -4.91 -16.32 9.89
CA MET A 318 -5.10 -15.36 10.99
C MET A 318 -6.57 -15.13 11.24
N GLY A 319 -6.95 -15.07 12.52
CA GLY A 319 -8.33 -14.85 12.94
C GLY A 319 -9.33 -15.87 12.40
N SER A 320 -10.60 -15.55 12.56
CA SER A 320 -11.74 -16.29 12.01
C SER A 320 -12.52 -15.42 11.00
N PRO A 321 -13.47 -15.98 10.23
CA PRO A 321 -14.39 -15.19 9.41
C PRO A 321 -15.16 -14.13 10.21
N GLU A 322 -15.43 -14.38 11.49
CA GLU A 322 -16.02 -13.37 12.39
C GLU A 322 -15.00 -12.29 12.74
N THR A 323 -13.72 -12.63 12.86
CA THR A 323 -12.67 -11.63 13.11
C THR A 323 -12.50 -10.71 11.90
N PHE A 324 -12.41 -11.30 10.70
CA PHE A 324 -12.21 -10.61 9.42
C PHE A 324 -13.38 -10.87 8.48
N PRO A 325 -14.44 -10.05 8.50
CA PRO A 325 -15.61 -10.23 7.66
C PRO A 325 -15.31 -10.14 6.16
N ASP A 326 -14.28 -9.37 5.80
CA ASP A 326 -13.76 -9.28 4.43
C ASP A 326 -12.22 -9.30 4.47
N PRO A 327 -11.61 -10.49 4.41
CA PRO A 327 -10.15 -10.63 4.41
C PRO A 327 -9.48 -10.09 3.13
N GLY A 328 -10.27 -9.72 2.11
CA GLY A 328 -9.80 -9.14 0.85
C GLY A 328 -9.72 -7.62 0.84
N GLY A 329 -10.13 -6.97 1.94
CA GLY A 329 -9.97 -5.53 2.14
C GLY A 329 -8.51 -5.06 2.15
N ASP A 330 -8.30 -3.76 2.35
CA ASP A 330 -6.95 -3.19 2.43
C ASP A 330 -6.32 -3.54 3.77
N VAL A 331 -5.14 -4.15 3.72
CA VAL A 331 -4.46 -4.65 4.91
C VAL A 331 -3.10 -4.00 5.10
N ALA A 332 -2.66 -3.91 6.35
CA ALA A 332 -1.31 -3.47 6.67
C ALA A 332 -0.77 -4.20 7.90
N LEU A 333 0.50 -4.59 7.84
CA LEU A 333 1.21 -5.21 8.96
C LEU A 333 2.15 -4.19 9.59
N SER A 334 2.03 -4.00 10.91
CA SER A 334 2.87 -3.10 11.70
C SER A 334 4.38 -3.32 11.46
N PRO A 335 5.22 -2.29 11.59
CA PRO A 335 6.67 -2.40 11.44
C PRO A 335 7.30 -3.56 12.22
N ASP A 336 6.89 -3.79 13.47
CA ASP A 336 7.39 -4.89 14.33
C ASP A 336 6.73 -6.25 14.06
N GLY A 337 5.75 -6.29 13.15
CA GLY A 337 5.02 -7.48 12.78
C GLY A 337 4.09 -8.04 13.85
N ARG A 338 3.82 -7.33 14.96
CA ARG A 338 2.99 -7.85 16.07
C ARG A 338 1.51 -7.54 15.90
N TRP A 339 1.21 -6.45 15.23
CA TRP A 339 -0.14 -6.01 14.93
C TRP A 339 -0.45 -6.05 13.44
N PHE A 340 -1.68 -6.45 13.14
CA PHE A 340 -2.25 -6.46 11.80
C PHE A 340 -3.51 -5.60 11.80
N VAL A 341 -3.74 -4.86 10.72
CA VAL A 341 -5.00 -4.14 10.50
C VAL A 341 -5.61 -4.56 9.18
N ASN A 342 -6.90 -4.89 9.21
CA ASN A 342 -7.72 -5.16 8.03
C ASN A 342 -8.80 -4.06 7.94
N GLY A 343 -8.66 -3.19 6.94
CA GLY A 343 -9.64 -2.19 6.57
C GLY A 343 -10.59 -2.75 5.54
N TYR A 344 -11.90 -2.73 5.82
CA TYR A 344 -12.91 -3.30 4.93
C TYR A 344 -14.13 -2.41 4.78
N ARG A 345 -14.87 -2.62 3.69
CA ARG A 345 -16.08 -1.87 3.37
C ARG A 345 -17.30 -2.51 4.04
N GLN A 346 -18.14 -1.70 4.66
CA GLN A 346 -19.47 -2.07 5.13
C GLN A 346 -20.48 -0.99 4.71
N GLY A 347 -21.18 -1.22 3.60
CA GLY A 347 -22.08 -0.23 3.00
C GLY A 347 -21.32 1.05 2.63
N ASP A 348 -21.81 2.18 3.12
CA ASP A 348 -21.20 3.51 2.90
C ASP A 348 -20.06 3.86 3.87
N HIS A 349 -19.54 2.87 4.62
CA HIS A 349 -18.50 3.10 5.63
C HIS A 349 -17.32 2.15 5.47
N ASN A 350 -16.11 2.64 5.74
CA ASN A 350 -14.94 1.80 5.99
C ASN A 350 -14.83 1.50 7.49
N ARG A 351 -14.45 0.28 7.85
CA ARG A 351 -14.14 -0.15 9.23
C ARG A 351 -12.78 -0.82 9.27
N TYR A 352 -12.17 -0.84 10.46
CA TYR A 352 -10.85 -1.41 10.67
C TYR A 352 -10.87 -2.43 11.81
N VAL A 353 -10.33 -3.62 11.55
CA VAL A 353 -10.06 -4.63 12.59
C VAL A 353 -8.60 -4.57 12.96
N PHE A 354 -8.31 -4.19 14.20
CA PHE A 354 -6.97 -4.25 14.77
C PHE A 354 -6.79 -5.58 15.47
N TYR A 355 -5.78 -6.35 15.04
CA TYR A 355 -5.56 -7.72 15.45
C TYR A 355 -4.15 -7.90 16.02
N ARG A 356 -4.06 -8.34 17.28
CA ARG A 356 -2.80 -8.69 17.92
C ARG A 356 -2.45 -10.13 17.60
N ARG A 357 -1.34 -10.35 16.90
CA ARG A 357 -0.98 -11.67 16.37
C ARG A 357 -0.53 -12.67 17.44
N SER A 358 -0.11 -12.21 18.62
CA SER A 358 0.41 -13.08 19.68
C SER A 358 -0.66 -13.96 20.33
N ASP A 359 -1.89 -13.47 20.43
CA ASP A 359 -2.99 -14.17 21.12
C ASP A 359 -4.35 -14.04 20.41
N GLY A 360 -4.38 -13.41 19.24
CA GLY A 360 -5.58 -13.23 18.45
C GLY A 360 -6.59 -12.22 19.00
N ALA A 361 -6.23 -11.47 20.05
CA ALA A 361 -7.09 -10.41 20.56
C ALA A 361 -7.33 -9.37 19.46
N SER A 362 -8.59 -8.97 19.29
CA SER A 362 -9.00 -8.04 18.24
C SER A 362 -10.00 -7.00 18.73
N VAL A 363 -10.01 -5.85 18.07
CA VAL A 363 -10.98 -4.77 18.30
C VAL A 363 -11.33 -4.14 16.96
N ARG A 364 -12.61 -3.83 16.75
CA ARG A 364 -13.10 -3.15 15.55
C ARG A 364 -13.30 -1.67 15.84
N SER A 365 -12.95 -0.83 14.87
CA SER A 365 -13.27 0.59 14.91
C SER A 365 -14.77 0.85 14.69
N GLU A 366 -15.17 2.09 14.95
CA GLU A 366 -16.39 2.65 14.35
C GLU A 366 -16.32 2.68 12.81
N GLY A 367 -17.43 3.06 12.16
CA GLY A 367 -17.50 3.21 10.72
C GLY A 367 -17.14 4.63 10.28
N PHE A 368 -16.33 4.74 9.23
CA PHE A 368 -15.89 6.00 8.65
C PHE A 368 -16.54 6.23 7.28
N ASN A 369 -17.23 7.36 7.14
CA ASN A 369 -18.03 7.67 5.97
C ASN A 369 -17.19 7.70 4.68
N VAL A 370 -17.70 7.05 3.65
CA VAL A 370 -17.15 7.02 2.28
C VAL A 370 -18.28 6.98 1.25
N LYS A 371 -19.48 7.43 1.65
CA LYS A 371 -20.67 7.50 0.80
C LYS A 371 -20.38 8.29 -0.48
N GLY A 372 -20.82 7.75 -1.61
CA GLY A 372 -20.56 8.31 -2.94
C GLY A 372 -19.18 7.99 -3.52
N TRP A 373 -18.25 7.49 -2.70
CA TRP A 373 -16.86 7.18 -3.08
C TRP A 373 -16.53 5.70 -2.83
N THR A 374 -17.45 4.80 -3.17
CA THR A 374 -17.36 3.36 -2.86
C THR A 374 -16.68 2.51 -3.92
N SER A 375 -16.65 2.99 -5.16
CA SER A 375 -16.13 2.26 -6.31
C SER A 375 -15.68 3.21 -7.41
N GLY A 376 -15.18 2.67 -8.52
CA GLY A 376 -14.72 3.46 -9.66
C GLY A 376 -13.43 4.22 -9.36
N ASP A 377 -13.13 5.18 -10.23
CA ASP A 377 -11.83 5.86 -10.25
C ASP A 377 -11.63 6.85 -9.10
N LEU A 378 -12.72 7.27 -8.46
CA LEU A 378 -12.72 8.30 -7.42
C LEU A 378 -12.83 7.74 -5.99
N ARG A 379 -12.86 6.41 -5.87
CA ARG A 379 -13.14 5.71 -4.61
C ARG A 379 -12.21 6.13 -3.47
N CYS A 380 -12.76 6.06 -2.27
CA CYS A 380 -12.04 6.19 -1.01
C CYS A 380 -11.83 4.82 -0.37
N ASP A 381 -10.72 4.19 -0.76
CA ASP A 381 -10.29 2.90 -0.21
C ASP A 381 -9.89 3.04 1.28
N PRO A 382 -10.07 2.00 2.12
CA PRO A 382 -9.69 2.04 3.53
C PRO A 382 -8.23 2.41 3.79
N ALA A 383 -7.29 1.90 2.98
CA ALA A 383 -5.89 2.32 2.94
C ALA A 383 -5.19 2.55 4.31
N PRO A 384 -5.27 1.60 5.27
CA PRO A 384 -4.64 1.80 6.57
C PRO A 384 -3.11 1.83 6.43
N CYS A 385 -2.46 2.80 7.07
CA CYS A 385 -1.01 2.93 7.10
C CYS A 385 -0.50 3.10 8.53
N TRP A 386 0.33 2.17 9.00
CA TRP A 386 0.91 2.22 10.35
C TRP A 386 1.89 3.39 10.52
N ASN A 387 2.01 3.90 11.74
CA ASN A 387 3.13 4.75 12.14
C ASN A 387 4.37 3.89 12.52
N ARG A 388 5.52 4.55 12.70
CA ARG A 388 6.81 3.88 12.98
C ARG A 388 6.85 3.12 14.30
N ASN A 389 6.02 3.49 15.28
CA ASN A 389 6.03 2.93 16.64
C ASN A 389 4.95 1.85 16.88
N ASN A 390 4.24 1.43 15.83
CA ASN A 390 3.23 0.35 15.87
C ASN A 390 1.97 0.68 16.70
N ARG A 391 1.69 1.96 16.99
CA ARG A 391 0.55 2.34 17.84
C ARG A 391 -0.59 3.01 17.09
N GLU A 392 -0.29 3.67 15.99
CA GLU A 392 -1.28 4.44 15.25
C GLU A 392 -1.35 4.00 13.79
N VAL A 393 -2.53 4.16 13.20
CA VAL A 393 -2.81 3.94 11.79
C VAL A 393 -3.47 5.20 11.22
N MET A 394 -2.96 5.72 10.12
CA MET A 394 -3.58 6.78 9.32
C MET A 394 -4.39 6.18 8.19
N PHE A 395 -5.54 6.77 7.89
CA PHE A 395 -6.41 6.36 6.78
C PHE A 395 -7.27 7.53 6.29
N PRO A 396 -7.77 7.49 5.04
CA PRO A 396 -8.67 8.50 4.51
C PRO A 396 -10.15 8.19 4.82
N ALA A 397 -10.96 9.22 4.98
CA ALA A 397 -12.42 9.14 4.98
C ALA A 397 -13.06 10.48 4.58
N ILE A 398 -14.38 10.51 4.45
CA ILE A 398 -15.16 11.72 4.21
C ILE A 398 -15.58 12.33 5.55
N ALA A 399 -15.12 13.55 5.80
CA ALA A 399 -15.44 14.32 6.99
C ALA A 399 -16.90 14.83 6.97
N GLY A 400 -17.37 15.36 8.10
CA GLY A 400 -18.72 15.87 8.25
C GLY A 400 -19.08 17.04 7.33
N ASP A 401 -18.06 17.76 6.82
CA ASP A 401 -18.20 18.84 5.84
C ASP A 401 -18.19 18.34 4.37
N GLY A 402 -18.14 17.02 4.15
CA GLY A 402 -18.13 16.40 2.82
C GLY A 402 -16.74 16.33 2.16
N THR A 403 -15.71 16.89 2.78
CA THR A 403 -14.35 16.85 2.25
C THR A 403 -13.65 15.54 2.58
N ARG A 404 -12.66 15.15 1.77
CA ARG A 404 -11.84 13.95 2.03
C ARG A 404 -10.68 14.33 2.92
N GLN A 405 -10.60 13.69 4.08
CA GLN A 405 -9.65 14.02 5.13
C GLN A 405 -8.94 12.78 5.63
N LEU A 406 -7.81 13.02 6.30
CA LEU A 406 -7.04 12.01 6.99
C LEU A 406 -7.53 11.90 8.43
N PHE A 407 -7.61 10.66 8.89
CA PHE A 407 -7.94 10.27 10.25
C PHE A 407 -6.82 9.41 10.81
N VAL A 408 -6.70 9.39 12.12
CA VAL A 408 -5.77 8.54 12.86
C VAL A 408 -6.54 7.71 13.87
N ALA A 409 -6.28 6.41 13.88
CA ALA A 409 -6.71 5.48 14.91
C ALA A 409 -5.51 5.05 15.76
N ALA A 410 -5.64 5.10 17.09
CA ALA A 410 -4.60 4.73 18.04
C ALA A 410 -5.07 3.56 18.91
N ILE A 411 -4.21 2.55 19.04
CA ILE A 411 -4.45 1.39 19.91
C ILE A 411 -4.06 1.76 21.34
N ALA A 412 -4.98 1.52 22.26
CA ALA A 412 -4.72 1.60 23.69
C ALA A 412 -4.80 0.18 24.29
N SER A 413 -3.74 -0.24 24.97
CA SER A 413 -3.82 -1.33 25.94
C SER A 413 -4.39 -0.74 27.23
N ALA A 414 -5.58 -1.18 27.62
CA ALA A 414 -6.17 -0.85 28.92
C ALA A 414 -5.38 -1.47 30.07
#